data_AF-A0A662SGH0-F1
#
_entry.id   AF-A0A662SGH0-F1
#
_cell.length_a   1.000
_cell.length_b   1.000
_cell.length_c   1.000
_cell.angle_alpha   90.00
_cell.angle_beta   90.00
_cell.angle_gamma   90.00
#
_symmetry.space_group_name_H-M   'P 1'
#
loop_
_entity.id
_entity.type
_entity.pdbx_description
1 polymer ?
#
loop_
_entity_poly.entity_id
_entity_poly.type
_entity_poly.pdbx_seq_one_letter_code
_entity_poly.pdbx_strand_id
1 'polypeptide(L)'
;MSHKVRVVRMAVGRSKLWEVERSLVDVAMGRAKADLVIKNGTLVNVFTKELLEGIDVAIKGDRIALVGKAEHTIGPETLVIDAGRKYLVPGLLDGHVHIESSMVTVTQFARAVLPHGTTAAFIDPHEIANVLGL
;
A
#
# COMPACT_ATOMS: atom_id res chain seq x y z
N MET A 1 -17.22 14.90 9.23
CA MET A 1 -17.32 14.64 7.78
C MET A 1 -16.78 13.26 7.49
N SER A 2 -17.67 12.32 7.14
CA SER A 2 -17.32 10.91 6.90
C SER A 2 -16.49 10.80 5.62
N HIS A 3 -15.18 10.59 5.76
CA HIS A 3 -14.30 10.29 4.63
C HIS A 3 -14.59 8.86 4.19
N LYS A 4 -15.47 8.70 3.21
CA LYS A 4 -15.64 7.42 2.51
C LYS A 4 -14.35 7.12 1.77
N VAL A 5 -13.45 6.37 2.40
CA VAL A 5 -12.31 5.74 1.73
C VAL A 5 -12.90 4.80 0.70
N ARG A 6 -12.84 5.19 -0.58
CA ARG A 6 -13.22 4.32 -1.68
C ARG A 6 -12.16 3.23 -1.76
N VAL A 7 -12.52 2.00 -1.40
CA VAL A 7 -11.60 0.85 -1.48
C VAL A 7 -11.26 0.66 -2.96
N VAL A 8 -10.01 0.97 -3.33
CA VAL A 8 -9.49 0.67 -4.66
C VAL A 8 -9.37 -0.86 -4.74
N ARG A 9 -10.25 -1.50 -5.52
CA ARG A 9 -10.12 -2.93 -5.84
C ARG A 9 -8.89 -3.10 -6.73
N MET A 10 -7.77 -3.51 -6.14
CA MET A 10 -6.61 -3.96 -6.88
C MET A 10 -6.86 -5.39 -7.36
N ALA A 11 -6.40 -5.73 -8.56
CA ALA A 11 -6.49 -7.09 -9.08
C ALA A 11 -5.79 -8.09 -8.13
N VAL A 12 -6.30 -9.32 -8.07
CA VAL A 12 -5.67 -10.40 -7.29
C VAL A 12 -4.38 -10.80 -8.01
N GLY A 13 -3.24 -10.47 -7.41
CA GLY A 13 -1.92 -10.79 -7.94
C GLY A 13 -1.14 -9.54 -8.36
N ARG A 14 0.17 -9.57 -8.06
CA ARG A 14 1.08 -8.48 -8.40
C ARG A 14 1.49 -8.62 -9.88
N SER A 15 1.22 -7.62 -10.73
CA SER A 15 1.60 -7.59 -12.16
C SER A 15 3.09 -7.89 -12.32
N LYS A 16 3.55 -8.46 -13.43
CA LYS A 16 5.01 -8.57 -13.66
C LYS A 16 5.56 -7.20 -14.05
N LEU A 17 6.74 -6.84 -13.54
CA LEU A 17 7.26 -5.47 -13.70
C LEU A 17 7.41 -5.09 -15.19
N TRP A 18 7.97 -5.99 -16.01
CA TRP A 18 8.18 -5.77 -17.44
C TRP A 18 6.88 -5.60 -18.24
N GLU A 19 5.74 -6.08 -17.74
CA GLU A 19 4.44 -5.90 -18.39
C GLU A 19 3.90 -4.49 -18.18
N VAL A 20 4.29 -3.83 -17.09
CA VAL A 20 3.74 -2.52 -16.68
C VAL A 20 4.75 -1.38 -16.73
N GLU A 21 6.05 -1.67 -16.90
CA GLU A 21 7.15 -0.70 -16.84
C GLU A 21 6.89 0.54 -17.70
N ARG A 22 6.54 0.35 -18.99
CA ARG A 22 6.25 1.47 -19.90
C ARG A 22 5.13 2.36 -19.35
N SER A 23 4.06 1.78 -18.82
CA SER A 23 2.96 2.53 -18.23
C SER A 23 3.39 3.31 -16.98
N LEU A 24 4.28 2.75 -16.15
CA LEU A 24 4.79 3.46 -14.97
C LEU A 24 5.65 4.66 -15.37
N VAL A 25 6.54 4.46 -16.35
CA VAL A 25 7.39 5.53 -16.87
C VAL A 25 6.53 6.62 -17.52
N ASP A 26 5.51 6.25 -18.31
CA ASP A 26 4.62 7.23 -18.94
C ASP A 26 3.86 8.07 -17.90
N VAL A 27 3.42 7.47 -16.80
CA VAL A 27 2.80 8.21 -15.69
C VAL A 27 3.81 9.11 -14.98
N ALA A 28 4.97 8.59 -14.61
CA ALA A 28 6.02 9.37 -13.94
C ALA A 28 6.44 10.59 -14.76
N MET A 29 6.50 10.45 -16.09
CA MET A 29 6.86 11.50 -17.03
C MET A 29 5.69 12.43 -17.43
N GLY A 30 4.47 12.17 -16.95
CA GLY A 30 3.27 12.96 -17.26
C GLY A 30 2.66 12.72 -18.65
N ARG A 31 3.13 11.71 -19.39
CA ARG A 31 2.54 11.29 -20.67
C ARG A 31 1.24 10.53 -20.48
N ALA A 32 1.08 9.88 -19.34
CA ALA A 32 -0.15 9.21 -18.90
C ALA A 32 -0.56 9.70 -17.50
N LYS A 33 -1.80 9.38 -17.11
CA LYS A 33 -2.37 9.76 -15.81
C LYS A 33 -2.38 8.59 -14.83
N ALA A 34 -2.16 8.90 -13.56
CA ALA A 34 -2.19 7.96 -12.46
C ALA A 34 -3.63 7.51 -12.14
N ASP A 35 -3.79 6.32 -11.58
CA ASP A 35 -5.10 5.83 -11.13
C ASP A 35 -5.45 6.41 -9.75
N LEU A 36 -4.43 6.56 -8.89
CA LEU A 36 -4.53 7.14 -7.56
C LEU A 36 -3.33 8.06 -7.30
N VAL A 37 -3.58 9.22 -6.69
CA VAL A 37 -2.54 10.08 -6.12
C VAL A 37 -2.89 10.39 -4.67
N ILE A 38 -1.95 10.10 -3.76
CA ILE A 38 -2.01 10.53 -2.36
C ILE A 38 -1.18 11.82 -2.27
N LYS A 39 -1.80 12.95 -1.94
CA LYS A 39 -1.15 14.26 -1.91
C LYS A 39 -0.75 14.71 -0.51
N ASN A 40 0.23 15.61 -0.44
CA ASN A 40 0.51 16.44 0.73
C ASN A 40 0.75 15.60 2.01
N GLY A 41 1.52 14.52 1.88
CA GLY A 41 1.94 13.71 3.01
C GLY A 41 3.33 14.08 3.53
N THR A 42 3.64 13.62 4.73
CA THR A 42 5.00 13.62 5.28
C THR A 42 5.60 12.24 5.09
N LEU A 43 6.44 12.07 4.07
CA LEU A 43 7.07 10.79 3.78
C LEU A 43 8.07 10.45 4.87
N VAL A 44 7.87 9.30 5.52
CA VAL A 44 8.88 8.67 6.37
C VAL A 44 9.82 7.90 5.46
N ASN A 45 10.95 8.51 5.13
CA ASN A 45 11.97 7.85 4.33
C ASN A 45 12.76 6.89 5.22
N VAL A 46 12.35 5.62 5.25
CA VAL A 46 13.00 4.58 6.08
C VAL A 46 14.43 4.26 5.66
N PHE A 47 14.84 4.65 4.45
CA PHE A 47 16.23 4.47 3.97
C PHE A 47 17.14 5.56 4.52
N THR A 48 16.74 6.84 4.41
CA THR A 48 17.56 7.98 4.88
C THR A 48 17.29 8.38 6.32
N LYS A 49 16.19 7.89 6.92
CA LYS A 49 15.68 8.25 8.26
C LYS A 49 15.17 9.68 8.37
N GLU A 50 14.76 10.27 7.25
CA GLU A 50 14.24 11.64 7.18
C GLU A 50 12.71 11.68 7.14
N LEU A 51 12.17 12.81 7.59
CA LEU A 51 10.76 13.19 7.39
C LEU A 51 10.71 14.25 6.30
N LEU A 52 10.15 13.88 5.14
CA LEU A 52 10.06 14.76 3.98
C LEU A 52 8.62 15.25 3.82
N GLU A 53 8.37 16.52 4.10
CA GLU A 53 7.04 17.14 4.02
C GLU A 53 6.62 17.47 2.59
N GLY A 54 5.30 17.53 2.35
CA GLY A 54 4.73 17.97 1.08
C GLY A 54 4.99 16.99 -0.07
N ILE A 55 5.18 15.70 0.24
CA ILE A 55 5.44 14.66 -0.74
C ILE A 55 4.10 14.03 -1.17
N ASP A 56 3.95 13.84 -2.49
CA ASP A 56 2.85 13.08 -3.07
C ASP A 56 3.35 11.68 -3.51
N VAL A 57 2.41 10.74 -3.65
CA VAL A 57 2.67 9.40 -4.18
C VAL A 57 1.64 9.10 -5.28
N ALA A 58 2.12 8.91 -6.51
CA ALA A 58 1.30 8.52 -7.65
C ALA A 58 1.38 7.01 -7.89
N ILE A 59 0.21 6.40 -8.10
CA ILE A 59 0.02 4.95 -8.22
C ILE A 59 -0.67 4.66 -9.56
N LYS A 60 -0.17 3.64 -10.26
CA LYS A 60 -0.75 3.10 -11.49
C LYS A 60 -0.85 1.58 -11.38
N GLY A 61 -2.06 1.04 -11.55
CA GLY A 61 -2.36 -0.35 -11.23
C GLY A 61 -1.92 -0.66 -9.81
N ASP A 62 -1.10 -1.70 -9.65
CA ASP A 62 -0.55 -2.23 -8.40
C ASP A 62 0.89 -1.78 -8.11
N ARG A 63 1.26 -0.59 -8.59
CA ARG A 63 2.62 -0.05 -8.46
C ARG A 63 2.63 1.44 -8.16
N ILE A 64 3.62 1.84 -7.37
CA ILE A 64 3.99 3.24 -7.23
C ILE A 64 4.74 3.63 -8.50
N ALA A 65 4.23 4.64 -9.21
CA ALA A 65 4.83 5.18 -10.42
C ALA A 65 5.77 6.36 -10.10
N LEU A 66 5.44 7.18 -9.10
CA LEU A 66 6.22 8.35 -8.72
C LEU A 66 6.04 8.69 -7.23
N VAL A 67 7.13 9.11 -6.59
CA VAL A 67 7.16 9.69 -5.24
C VAL A 67 7.80 11.07 -5.36
N GLY A 68 7.11 12.12 -4.91
CA GLY A 68 7.53 13.51 -5.10
C GLY A 68 6.36 14.40 -5.50
N LYS A 69 6.61 15.46 -6.28
CA LYS A 69 5.52 16.32 -6.78
C LYS A 69 4.76 15.60 -7.90
N ALA A 70 3.48 15.30 -7.68
CA ALA A 70 2.70 14.46 -8.60
C ALA A 70 1.62 15.21 -9.41
N GLU A 71 1.56 16.55 -9.33
CA GLU A 71 0.51 17.37 -9.96
C GLU A 71 0.31 17.04 -11.45
N HIS A 72 1.39 16.87 -12.22
CA HIS A 72 1.34 16.58 -13.65
C HIS A 72 0.76 15.19 -13.97
N THR A 73 0.72 14.29 -13.00
CA THR A 73 0.19 12.92 -13.15
C THR A 73 -1.33 12.84 -12.92
N ILE A 74 -1.95 13.91 -12.43
CA ILE A 74 -3.39 13.96 -12.12
C ILE A 74 -4.18 14.26 -13.38
N GLY A 75 -5.26 13.51 -13.60
CA GLY A 75 -6.25 13.71 -14.66
C GLY A 75 -7.68 13.54 -14.15
N PRO A 76 -8.69 13.70 -15.03
CA PRO A 76 -10.11 13.68 -14.64
C PRO A 76 -10.58 12.39 -13.93
N GLU A 77 -9.94 11.25 -14.24
CA GLU A 77 -10.29 9.94 -13.68
C GLU A 77 -9.40 9.53 -12.49
N THR A 78 -8.35 10.31 -12.19
CA THR A 78 -7.42 10.02 -11.10
C THR A 78 -8.14 10.19 -9.77
N LEU A 79 -8.16 9.16 -8.93
CA LEU A 79 -8.59 9.30 -7.55
C LEU A 79 -7.54 10.09 -6.78
N VAL A 80 -7.94 11.18 -6.12
CA VAL A 80 -7.03 11.99 -5.31
C VAL A 80 -7.42 11.87 -3.83
N ILE A 81 -6.44 11.54 -2.99
CA ILE A 81 -6.56 11.49 -1.54
C ILE A 81 -5.61 12.54 -0.96
N ASP A 82 -6.12 13.53 -0.24
CA ASP A 82 -5.26 14.45 0.53
C ASP A 82 -4.91 13.80 1.87
N ALA A 83 -3.61 13.58 2.11
CA ALA A 83 -3.11 13.04 3.37
C ALA A 83 -3.16 14.06 4.50
N GLY A 84 -3.32 15.36 4.21
CA GLY A 84 -3.44 16.41 5.21
C GLY A 84 -2.23 16.49 6.14
N ARG A 85 -1.01 16.36 5.58
CA ARG A 85 0.28 16.31 6.30
C ARG A 85 0.43 15.14 7.27
N LYS A 86 -0.40 14.10 7.15
CA LYS A 86 -0.18 12.84 7.87
C LYS A 86 1.04 12.11 7.31
N TYR A 87 1.58 11.22 8.12
CA TYR A 87 2.73 10.40 7.74
C TYR A 87 2.37 9.39 6.65
N LEU A 88 3.22 9.31 5.63
CA LEU A 88 3.21 8.26 4.63
C LEU A 88 4.31 7.26 4.98
N VAL A 89 3.90 6.03 5.28
CA VAL A 89 4.79 4.89 5.55
C VAL A 89 4.47 3.76 4.59
N PRO A 90 5.44 2.90 4.24
CA PRO A 90 5.14 1.59 3.68
C PRO A 90 4.19 0.81 4.61
N GLY A 91 3.37 -0.06 4.04
CA GLY A 91 2.60 -1.01 4.84
C GLY A 91 3.52 -1.82 5.75
N LEU A 92 3.09 -2.06 6.99
CA LEU A 92 3.88 -2.78 7.97
C LEU A 92 3.95 -4.26 7.62
N LEU A 93 5.06 -4.88 8.01
CA LEU A 93 5.31 -6.31 7.86
C LEU A 93 5.54 -6.91 9.24
N ASP A 94 4.70 -7.87 9.62
CA ASP A 94 4.91 -8.64 10.85
C ASP A 94 5.91 -9.77 10.56
N GLY A 95 7.12 -9.64 11.11
CA GLY A 95 8.26 -10.50 10.80
C GLY A 95 8.13 -11.94 11.32
N HIS A 96 7.27 -12.19 12.30
CA HIS A 96 7.02 -13.53 12.84
C HIS A 96 5.77 -13.51 13.72
N VAL A 97 4.74 -14.27 13.34
CA VAL A 97 3.50 -14.38 14.11
C VAL A 97 2.91 -15.79 14.08
N HIS A 98 2.25 -16.16 15.17
CA HIS A 98 1.38 -17.32 15.24
C HIS A 98 -0.06 -16.83 15.28
N ILE A 99 -0.84 -17.10 14.23
CA ILE A 99 -2.24 -16.63 14.16
C ILE A 99 -3.10 -17.36 15.20
N GLU A 100 -2.77 -18.62 15.44
CA GLU A 100 -3.43 -19.54 16.36
C GLU A 100 -3.44 -19.01 17.80
N SER A 101 -2.34 -18.36 18.21
CA SER A 101 -2.22 -17.71 19.51
C SER A 101 -3.21 -16.55 19.70
N SER A 102 -3.73 -15.98 18.62
CA SER A 102 -4.79 -14.96 18.66
C SER A 102 -6.19 -15.54 18.86
N MET A 103 -6.33 -16.87 18.91
CA MET A 103 -7.61 -17.59 19.05
C MET A 103 -8.66 -17.23 18.00
N VAL A 104 -8.22 -16.81 16.81
CA VAL A 104 -9.10 -16.42 15.70
C VAL A 104 -8.64 -17.07 14.39
N THR A 105 -9.55 -17.18 13.44
CA THR A 105 -9.22 -17.64 12.08
C THR A 105 -8.35 -16.62 11.34
N VAL A 106 -7.59 -17.08 10.34
CA VAL A 106 -6.75 -16.22 9.47
C VAL A 106 -7.53 -15.03 8.90
N THR A 107 -8.78 -15.24 8.46
CA THR A 107 -9.63 -14.17 7.94
C THR A 107 -9.95 -13.11 8.99
N GLN A 108 -10.19 -13.51 10.25
CA GLN A 108 -10.45 -12.57 11.34
C GLN A 108 -9.18 -11.86 11.80
N PHE A 109 -8.04 -12.56 11.82
CA PHE A 109 -6.74 -11.95 12.05
C PHE A 109 -6.45 -10.84 11.02
N ALA A 110 -6.59 -11.14 9.72
CA ALA A 110 -6.39 -10.16 8.65
C ALA A 110 -7.33 -8.94 8.81
N ARG A 111 -8.61 -9.18 9.12
CA ARG A 111 -9.58 -8.11 9.40
C ARG A 111 -9.18 -7.24 10.59
N ALA A 112 -8.55 -7.81 11.60
CA ALA A 112 -8.11 -7.09 12.79
C ALA A 112 -6.86 -6.23 12.51
N VAL A 113 -5.87 -6.76 11.80
CA VAL A 113 -4.56 -6.07 11.63
C VAL A 113 -4.50 -5.12 10.44
N LEU A 114 -5.24 -5.38 9.35
CA LEU A 114 -5.23 -4.53 8.15
C LEU A 114 -5.59 -3.06 8.42
N PRO A 115 -6.62 -2.73 9.24
CA PRO A 115 -6.93 -1.34 9.59
C PRO A 115 -5.81 -0.60 10.34
N HIS A 116 -4.89 -1.34 10.94
CA HIS A 116 -3.74 -0.80 11.66
C HIS A 116 -2.47 -0.72 10.80
N GLY A 117 -2.56 -1.04 9.51
CA GLY A 117 -1.49 -0.85 8.53
C GLY A 117 -0.59 -2.06 8.29
N THR A 118 -0.82 -3.20 8.94
CA THR A 118 -0.11 -4.45 8.63
C THR A 118 -0.61 -5.03 7.32
N THR A 119 0.27 -5.08 6.32
CA THR A 119 -0.06 -5.52 4.94
C THR A 119 0.51 -6.89 4.60
N ALA A 120 1.47 -7.38 5.38
CA ALA A 120 2.04 -8.72 5.26
C ALA A 120 2.40 -9.28 6.65
N ALA A 121 2.35 -10.59 6.79
CA ALA A 121 2.76 -11.32 7.98
C ALA A 121 3.50 -12.60 7.59
N PHE A 122 4.57 -12.93 8.30
CA PHE A 122 5.29 -14.18 8.16
C PHE A 122 4.80 -15.13 9.26
N ILE A 123 4.00 -16.11 8.84
CA ILE A 123 3.22 -16.96 9.75
C ILE A 123 3.91 -18.32 9.86
N ASP A 124 4.18 -18.76 11.08
CA ASP A 124 4.60 -20.12 11.37
C ASP A 124 3.41 -20.91 11.94
N PRO A 125 2.72 -21.74 11.13
CA PRO A 125 1.46 -22.38 11.51
C PRO A 125 1.68 -23.67 12.32
N HIS A 126 2.68 -23.68 13.21
CA HIS A 126 3.12 -24.91 13.87
C HIS A 126 2.06 -25.44 14.84
N GLU A 127 1.18 -24.60 15.39
CA GLU A 127 0.08 -25.05 16.22
C GLU A 127 -0.95 -25.85 15.42
N ILE A 128 -1.32 -25.37 14.21
CA ILE A 128 -2.17 -26.14 13.29
C ILE A 128 -1.48 -27.45 12.88
N ALA A 129 -0.19 -27.38 12.50
CA ALA A 129 0.56 -28.54 12.04
C ALA A 129 0.74 -29.61 13.12
N ASN A 130 0.96 -29.22 14.39
CA ASN A 130 1.07 -30.17 15.49
C ASN A 130 -0.25 -30.91 15.79
N VAL A 131 -1.40 -30.30 15.51
CA VAL A 131 -2.73 -30.90 15.74
C VAL A 131 -3.19 -31.72 14.54
N LEU A 132 -3.03 -31.21 13.33
CA LEU A 132 -3.59 -31.81 12.11
C LEU A 132 -2.56 -32.56 11.27
N GLY A 133 -1.26 -32.45 11.59
CA GLY A 133 -0.17 -33.00 10.80
C GLY A 133 0.27 -32.09 9.65
N LEU A 134 1.17 -32.64 8.82
CA LEU A 134 1.67 -32.06 7.55
C LEU A 134 0.88 -32.62 6.36
#